data_AF-A0A524F1D9-F1
#
_entry.id   AF-A0A524F1D9-F1
#
_cell.length_a   1.000
_cell.length_b   1.000
_cell.length_c   1.000
_cell.angle_alpha   90.00
_cell.angle_beta   90.00
_cell.angle_gamma   90.00
#
_symmetry.space_group_name_H-M   'P 1'
#
loop_
_entity.id
_entity.type
_entity.pdbx_description
1 polymer ?
#
loop_
_entity_poly.entity_id
_entity_poly.type
_entity_poly.pdbx_seq_one_letter_code
_entity_poly.pdbx_strand_id
1 'polypeptide(L)'
;MVKNKNKKQAKTKIFYPKRCTFFIDTNNLINFQMFERIIEKFDDKTVNRLNEVINGVKFYVGGNQWHNTEKGYIKYPAFEFNFNDGILLIYLYKIFKLGYYRWKNMRYGALRRYIWESFCHELIMALVHLIKLNLNLAEIAKEYFLNDDNDFIQKFVSELFNYKENFPLRVNFIAINNSLWQESIPKKLGFLDILYRRKIDQLKGTINTQSIKIKFFNELRKIKLNNYKYEYNFSELINYCIHNKHFEMLFRYNENFYDKMRREFYYKAKRLILKFFKQYKISNEIKEYKDSANRTHYFLTHQTFERVKSACLQTCISKLKNQMLKDYQIFQNFYSQCPICQQKNLNQTNCEKFYFNSKFTFFKDILLEKMNEAKHLDDLNNDNYYFGIPCEECFKIVRNIHGKFSDLNQIQNFILNY
;
A
#
# COMPACT_ATOMS: atom_id res chain seq x y z
N MET A 1 39.19 -34.52 -41.60
CA MET A 1 37.77 -34.07 -41.67
C MET A 1 37.40 -33.49 -40.30
N VAL A 2 37.32 -32.16 -40.11
CA VAL A 2 36.12 -31.32 -40.38
C VAL A 2 34.93 -31.88 -39.56
N LYS A 3 34.32 -31.21 -38.58
CA LYS A 3 34.17 -29.79 -38.26
C LYS A 3 33.70 -29.63 -36.80
N ASN A 4 34.19 -28.57 -36.17
CA ASN A 4 33.60 -27.84 -35.06
C ASN A 4 32.06 -27.94 -35.00
N LYS A 5 31.53 -28.50 -33.90
CA LYS A 5 30.16 -28.17 -33.47
C LYS A 5 30.20 -26.85 -32.72
N ASN A 6 29.93 -25.81 -33.50
CA ASN A 6 29.57 -24.45 -33.09
C ASN A 6 28.87 -24.40 -31.73
N LYS A 7 29.57 -23.94 -30.69
CA LYS A 7 28.93 -23.18 -29.62
C LYS A 7 28.31 -21.95 -30.30
N LYS A 8 26.99 -21.96 -30.49
CA LYS A 8 26.25 -20.74 -30.82
C LYS A 8 26.50 -19.76 -29.66
N GLN A 9 27.49 -18.88 -29.81
CA GLN A 9 27.59 -17.68 -29.00
C GLN A 9 26.25 -16.96 -29.16
N ALA A 10 25.45 -16.93 -28.10
CA ALA A 10 24.23 -16.15 -28.07
C ALA A 10 24.65 -14.70 -28.33
N LYS A 11 24.32 -14.17 -29.51
CA LYS A 11 24.62 -12.77 -29.85
C LYS A 11 24.01 -11.88 -28.78
N THR A 12 24.86 -11.21 -28.01
CA THR A 12 24.50 -10.10 -27.13
C THR A 12 23.76 -9.07 -27.97
N LYS A 13 22.53 -8.76 -27.60
CA LYS A 13 21.73 -7.75 -28.30
C LYS A 13 21.95 -6.41 -27.62
N ILE A 14 22.89 -5.66 -28.19
CA ILE A 14 23.19 -4.28 -27.84
C ILE A 14 22.22 -3.38 -28.64
N PHE A 15 21.58 -2.44 -27.96
CA PHE A 15 20.63 -1.50 -28.56
C PHE A 15 20.93 -0.07 -28.12
N TYR A 16 20.61 0.91 -28.96
CA TYR A 16 20.70 2.32 -28.65
C TYR A 16 19.28 2.91 -28.67
N PRO A 17 18.73 3.31 -27.51
CA PRO A 17 17.42 3.95 -27.47
C PRO A 17 17.40 5.24 -28.28
N LYS A 18 16.23 5.58 -28.82
CA LYS A 18 16.02 6.89 -29.44
C LYS A 18 16.34 8.00 -28.43
N ARG A 19 17.13 9.00 -28.84
CA ARG A 19 17.67 10.12 -28.03
C ARG A 19 18.84 9.79 -27.10
N CYS A 20 19.22 8.53 -26.94
CA CYS A 20 20.35 8.13 -26.08
C CYS A 20 21.62 7.83 -26.90
N THR A 21 22.77 8.27 -26.40
CA THR A 21 24.09 7.91 -26.95
C THR A 21 24.66 6.65 -26.33
N PHE A 22 24.22 6.32 -25.12
CA PHE A 22 24.62 5.10 -24.42
C PHE A 22 23.91 3.86 -24.93
N PHE A 23 24.57 2.70 -24.76
CA PHE A 23 24.00 1.43 -25.17
C PHE A 23 23.19 0.75 -24.06
N ILE A 24 22.31 -0.16 -24.45
CA ILE A 24 21.64 -1.10 -23.56
C ILE A 24 22.01 -2.51 -24.00
N ASP A 25 22.74 -3.21 -23.14
CA ASP A 25 22.97 -4.64 -23.29
C ASP A 25 22.00 -5.39 -22.38
N THR A 26 20.94 -5.89 -23.01
CA THR A 26 19.93 -6.69 -22.32
C THR A 26 20.42 -8.09 -21.98
N ASN A 27 21.44 -8.61 -22.68
CA ASN A 27 21.84 -10.02 -22.66
C ASN A 27 20.65 -11.00 -22.76
N ASN A 28 19.59 -10.62 -23.50
CA ASN A 28 18.30 -11.32 -23.58
C ASN A 28 17.56 -11.52 -22.23
N LEU A 29 17.97 -10.80 -21.19
CA LEU A 29 17.36 -10.87 -19.85
C LEU A 29 16.11 -10.00 -19.73
N ILE A 30 15.99 -8.93 -20.50
CA ILE A 30 14.76 -8.11 -20.56
C ILE A 30 14.42 -7.78 -22.02
N ASN A 31 13.18 -7.39 -22.27
CA ASN A 31 12.79 -6.81 -23.55
C ASN A 31 13.18 -5.32 -23.57
N PHE A 32 13.83 -4.86 -24.65
CA PHE A 32 14.23 -3.46 -24.79
C PHE A 32 13.04 -2.49 -24.63
N GLN A 33 11.84 -2.87 -25.08
CA GLN A 33 10.61 -2.08 -24.95
C GLN A 33 10.28 -1.73 -23.50
N MET A 34 10.74 -2.53 -22.54
CA MET A 34 10.56 -2.25 -21.11
C MET A 34 11.36 -1.02 -20.67
N PHE A 35 12.58 -0.87 -21.18
CA PHE A 35 13.45 0.27 -20.88
C PHE A 35 13.06 1.49 -21.70
N GLU A 36 12.74 1.30 -22.98
CA GLU A 36 12.30 2.37 -23.89
C GLU A 36 11.11 3.16 -23.29
N ARG A 37 10.09 2.45 -22.80
CA ARG A 37 8.92 3.06 -22.13
C ARG A 37 9.29 3.97 -20.96
N ILE A 38 10.39 3.68 -20.27
CA ILE A 38 10.86 4.47 -19.12
C ILE A 38 11.58 5.72 -19.64
N ILE A 39 12.52 5.55 -20.59
CA ILE A 39 13.27 6.67 -21.19
C ILE A 39 12.35 7.66 -21.91
N GLU A 40 11.30 7.19 -22.57
CA GLU A 40 10.32 8.07 -23.23
C GLU A 40 9.62 9.03 -22.25
N LYS A 41 9.62 8.75 -20.94
CA LYS A 41 9.07 9.67 -19.92
C LYS A 41 10.04 10.75 -19.48
N PHE A 42 11.32 10.66 -19.85
CA PHE A 42 12.32 11.67 -19.52
C PHE A 42 12.34 12.78 -20.58
N ASP A 43 12.40 14.03 -20.11
CA ASP A 43 12.57 15.20 -20.97
C ASP A 43 13.98 15.23 -21.62
N ASP A 44 14.16 16.04 -22.67
CA ASP A 44 15.42 16.09 -23.42
C ASP A 44 16.60 16.53 -22.55
N LYS A 45 16.36 17.45 -21.62
CA LYS A 45 17.39 17.91 -20.68
C LYS A 45 17.92 16.76 -19.83
N THR A 46 17.03 15.91 -19.30
CA THR A 46 17.42 14.78 -18.47
C THR A 46 18.11 13.70 -19.30
N VAL A 47 17.63 13.42 -20.52
CA VAL A 47 18.29 12.47 -21.43
C VAL A 47 19.69 12.95 -21.81
N ASN A 48 19.88 14.22 -22.11
CA ASN A 48 21.20 14.80 -22.39
C ASN A 48 22.13 14.62 -21.18
N ARG A 49 21.64 14.87 -19.96
CA ARG A 49 22.43 14.65 -18.76
C ARG A 49 22.80 13.18 -18.56
N LEU A 50 21.91 12.24 -18.88
CA LEU A 50 22.23 10.81 -18.85
C LEU A 50 23.29 10.43 -19.88
N ASN A 51 23.25 11.01 -21.08
CA ASN A 51 24.22 10.80 -22.15
C ASN A 51 25.64 11.28 -21.79
N GLU A 52 25.77 12.24 -20.87
CA GLU A 52 27.06 12.70 -20.36
C GLU A 52 27.65 11.77 -19.30
N VAL A 53 26.80 11.04 -18.56
CA VAL A 53 27.21 10.27 -17.37
C VAL A 53 27.32 8.78 -17.66
N ILE A 54 26.48 8.25 -18.55
CA ILE A 54 26.35 6.82 -18.78
C ILE A 54 26.89 6.49 -20.17
N ASN A 55 27.71 5.46 -20.26
CA ASN A 55 28.16 4.86 -21.52
C ASN A 55 27.34 3.62 -21.87
N GLY A 56 26.82 2.90 -20.87
CA GLY A 56 25.88 1.81 -21.13
C GLY A 56 25.15 1.28 -19.90
N VAL A 57 24.05 0.58 -20.16
CA VAL A 57 23.25 -0.13 -19.17
C VAL A 57 23.28 -1.62 -19.44
N LYS A 58 23.64 -2.40 -18.43
CA LYS A 58 23.69 -3.87 -18.47
C LYS A 58 22.72 -4.46 -17.45
N PHE A 59 22.22 -5.66 -17.74
CA PHE A 59 21.35 -6.41 -16.83
C PHE A 59 22.03 -7.67 -16.33
N TYR A 60 21.80 -7.99 -15.07
CA TYR A 60 22.33 -9.19 -14.44
C TYR A 60 21.29 -9.89 -13.57
N VAL A 61 21.35 -11.22 -13.53
CA VAL A 61 20.40 -12.05 -12.79
C VAL A 61 20.80 -12.22 -11.33
N GLY A 62 22.10 -12.30 -11.01
CA GLY A 62 22.58 -12.73 -9.70
C GLY A 62 22.26 -11.76 -8.56
N GLY A 63 22.42 -12.25 -7.32
CA GLY A 63 22.12 -11.53 -6.09
C GLY A 63 23.32 -11.04 -5.29
N ASN A 64 24.53 -11.51 -5.62
CA ASN A 64 25.77 -11.05 -5.00
C ASN A 64 26.33 -9.96 -5.90
N GLN A 65 26.61 -8.79 -5.32
CA GLN A 65 27.28 -7.72 -6.04
C GLN A 65 28.73 -8.14 -6.27
N TRP A 66 29.22 -7.99 -7.49
CA TRP A 66 30.49 -8.61 -7.92
C TRP A 66 31.71 -7.86 -7.40
N HIS A 67 31.69 -6.53 -7.43
CA HIS A 67 32.91 -5.72 -7.33
C HIS A 67 33.10 -5.12 -5.92
N ASN A 68 32.99 -5.92 -4.85
CA ASN A 68 32.96 -5.42 -3.46
C ASN A 68 34.29 -4.81 -3.01
N THR A 69 35.37 -5.24 -3.63
CA THR A 69 36.75 -4.88 -3.29
C THR A 69 37.41 -4.17 -4.47
N GLU A 70 36.63 -3.50 -5.31
CA GLU A 70 37.15 -2.79 -6.48
C GLU A 70 36.90 -1.29 -6.35
N LYS A 71 37.90 -0.52 -6.76
CA LYS A 71 37.85 0.93 -6.79
C LYS A 71 36.97 1.43 -7.94
N GLY A 72 36.36 2.59 -7.77
CA GLY A 72 35.53 3.18 -8.82
C GLY A 72 34.17 2.50 -9.01
N TYR A 73 33.71 1.73 -8.03
CA TYR A 73 32.37 1.15 -8.03
C TYR A 73 31.55 1.71 -6.88
N ILE A 74 30.36 2.22 -7.18
CA ILE A 74 29.35 2.53 -6.16
C ILE A 74 28.17 1.58 -6.25
N LYS A 75 27.68 1.13 -5.10
CA LYS A 75 26.67 0.08 -5.00
C LYS A 75 25.42 0.55 -4.30
N TYR A 76 24.31 0.12 -4.87
CA TYR A 76 22.98 0.32 -4.35
C TYR A 76 22.24 -1.04 -4.30
N PRO A 77 21.14 -1.15 -3.53
CA PRO A 77 20.45 -2.43 -3.34
C PRO A 77 20.05 -3.16 -4.63
N ALA A 78 19.74 -2.41 -5.71
CA ALA A 78 19.26 -2.95 -6.98
C ALA A 78 20.17 -2.66 -8.19
N PHE A 79 21.23 -1.88 -8.03
CA PHE A 79 22.16 -1.54 -9.11
C PHE A 79 23.55 -1.21 -8.59
N GLU A 80 24.53 -1.20 -9.50
CA GLU A 80 25.85 -0.61 -9.25
C GLU A 80 26.29 0.19 -10.47
N PHE A 81 27.16 1.16 -10.24
CA PHE A 81 27.72 1.99 -11.30
C PHE A 81 29.24 1.93 -11.27
N ASN A 82 29.83 1.62 -12.42
CA ASN A 82 31.26 1.61 -12.64
C ASN A 82 31.71 2.95 -13.22
N PHE A 83 32.47 3.71 -12.44
CA PHE A 83 33.04 4.98 -12.85
C PHE A 83 34.13 4.85 -13.90
N ASN A 84 34.82 3.70 -13.97
CA ASN A 84 35.89 3.46 -14.96
C ASN A 84 35.34 3.43 -16.38
N ASP A 85 34.25 2.67 -16.59
CA ASP A 85 33.67 2.44 -17.91
C ASP A 85 32.38 3.23 -18.15
N GLY A 86 31.83 3.91 -17.14
CA GLY A 86 30.51 4.57 -17.20
C GLY A 86 29.35 3.59 -17.36
N ILE A 87 29.47 2.37 -16.83
CA ILE A 87 28.47 1.30 -17.01
C ILE A 87 27.59 1.17 -15.76
N LEU A 88 26.27 1.26 -15.98
CA LEU A 88 25.24 0.96 -14.99
C LEU A 88 24.82 -0.52 -15.09
N LEU A 89 25.01 -1.28 -14.01
CA LEU A 89 24.59 -2.69 -13.92
C LEU A 89 23.35 -2.83 -13.04
N ILE A 90 22.27 -3.40 -13.60
CA ILE A 90 20.98 -3.58 -12.92
C ILE A 90 20.78 -5.04 -12.48
N TYR A 91 20.45 -5.24 -11.21
CA TYR A 91 20.25 -6.57 -10.59
C TYR A 91 18.79 -7.01 -10.59
N LEU A 92 18.40 -7.85 -11.57
CA LEU A 92 17.02 -8.30 -11.75
C LEU A 92 16.47 -9.12 -10.58
N TYR A 93 17.30 -9.93 -9.90
CA TYR A 93 16.85 -10.70 -8.74
C TYR A 93 16.54 -9.82 -7.52
N LYS A 94 17.30 -8.73 -7.33
CA LYS A 94 17.04 -7.75 -6.26
C LYS A 94 15.72 -7.02 -6.53
N ILE A 95 15.52 -6.56 -7.76
CA ILE A 95 14.25 -5.97 -8.23
C ILE A 95 13.08 -6.93 -8.00
N PHE A 96 13.22 -8.19 -8.40
CA PHE A 96 12.20 -9.21 -8.19
C PHE A 96 11.87 -9.40 -6.70
N LYS A 97 12.89 -9.49 -5.84
CA LYS A 97 12.71 -9.62 -4.39
C LYS A 97 11.94 -8.45 -3.80
N LEU A 98 12.24 -7.22 -4.22
CA LEU A 98 11.53 -6.02 -3.80
C LEU A 98 10.06 -6.07 -4.21
N GLY A 99 9.78 -6.39 -5.48
CA GLY A 99 8.41 -6.54 -5.98
C GLY A 99 7.63 -7.64 -5.24
N TYR A 100 8.27 -8.78 -4.99
CA TYR A 100 7.69 -9.86 -4.21
C TYR A 100 7.40 -9.46 -2.75
N TYR A 101 8.33 -8.76 -2.10
CA TYR A 101 8.15 -8.27 -0.73
C TYR A 101 6.98 -7.28 -0.64
N ARG A 102 6.92 -6.30 -1.56
CA ARG A 102 5.79 -5.37 -1.66
C ARG A 102 4.48 -6.11 -1.88
N TRP A 103 4.42 -7.03 -2.84
CA TRP A 103 3.22 -7.84 -3.09
C TRP A 103 2.82 -8.62 -1.84
N LYS A 104 3.76 -9.25 -1.13
CA LYS A 104 3.48 -10.04 0.09
C LYS A 104 2.80 -9.20 1.17
N ASN A 105 3.22 -7.94 1.35
CA ASN A 105 2.73 -7.06 2.41
C ASN A 105 1.47 -6.27 2.06
N MET A 106 1.11 -6.16 0.77
CA MET A 106 -0.10 -5.44 0.34
C MET A 106 -1.38 -6.27 0.53
N ARG A 107 -2.58 -5.74 0.30
CA ARG A 107 -3.85 -6.51 0.45
C ARG A 107 -4.54 -6.84 -0.87
N TYR A 108 -4.00 -6.35 -1.99
CA TYR A 108 -4.56 -6.41 -3.33
C TYR A 108 -3.46 -6.41 -4.40
N GLY A 109 -3.83 -6.70 -5.65
CA GLY A 109 -2.94 -6.63 -6.82
C GLY A 109 -2.27 -7.96 -7.21
N ALA A 110 -1.82 -8.04 -8.46
CA ALA A 110 -1.10 -9.20 -8.99
C ALA A 110 0.40 -9.13 -8.65
N LEU A 111 1.03 -10.26 -8.34
CA LEU A 111 2.49 -10.28 -8.11
C LEU A 111 3.26 -9.76 -9.33
N ARG A 112 2.82 -10.13 -10.53
CA ARG A 112 3.42 -9.66 -11.79
C ARG A 112 3.41 -8.13 -11.93
N ARG A 113 2.36 -7.46 -11.45
CA ARG A 113 2.25 -5.98 -11.41
C ARG A 113 3.30 -5.39 -10.48
N TYR A 114 3.44 -5.91 -9.26
CA TYR A 114 4.46 -5.42 -8.33
C TYR A 114 5.88 -5.62 -8.82
N ILE A 115 6.15 -6.70 -9.54
CA ILE A 115 7.46 -6.93 -10.19
C ILE A 115 7.71 -5.87 -11.27
N TRP A 116 6.71 -5.58 -12.11
CA TRP A 116 6.80 -4.53 -13.13
C TRP A 116 7.02 -3.14 -12.50
N GLU A 117 6.22 -2.79 -11.48
CA GLU A 117 6.36 -1.52 -10.76
C GLU A 117 7.74 -1.38 -10.11
N SER A 118 8.25 -2.44 -9.46
CA SER A 118 9.59 -2.43 -8.90
C SER A 118 10.66 -2.30 -9.97
N PHE A 119 10.50 -2.93 -11.13
CA PHE A 119 11.42 -2.75 -12.24
C PHE A 119 11.48 -1.29 -12.70
N CYS A 120 10.32 -0.66 -12.93
CA CYS A 120 10.27 0.76 -13.30
C CYS A 120 10.88 1.65 -12.22
N HIS A 121 10.50 1.42 -10.96
CA HIS A 121 10.94 2.24 -9.84
C HIS A 121 12.47 2.19 -9.66
N GLU A 122 13.04 1.00 -9.54
CA GLU A 122 14.49 0.86 -9.31
C GLU A 122 15.31 1.40 -10.48
N LEU A 123 14.82 1.25 -11.71
CA LEU A 123 15.50 1.78 -12.88
C LEU A 123 15.46 3.30 -12.93
N ILE A 124 14.31 3.91 -12.65
CA ILE A 124 14.19 5.37 -12.55
C ILE A 124 15.07 5.91 -11.43
N MET A 125 15.05 5.26 -10.26
CA MET A 125 15.88 5.65 -9.13
C MET A 125 17.37 5.60 -9.49
N ALA A 126 17.82 4.55 -10.18
CA ALA A 126 19.19 4.45 -10.66
C ALA A 126 19.56 5.59 -11.62
N LEU A 127 18.75 5.82 -12.65
CA LEU A 127 19.01 6.86 -13.65
C LEU A 127 19.00 8.26 -13.03
N VAL A 128 18.01 8.58 -12.20
CA VAL A 128 17.89 9.89 -11.54
C VAL A 128 18.97 10.10 -10.48
N HIS A 129 19.46 9.04 -9.88
CA HIS A 129 20.59 9.15 -8.99
C HIS A 129 21.86 9.55 -9.75
N LEU A 130 22.11 8.94 -10.92
CA LEU A 130 23.27 9.25 -11.76
C LEU A 130 23.25 10.64 -12.40
N ILE A 131 22.09 11.22 -12.73
CA ILE A 131 22.08 12.59 -13.29
C ILE A 131 22.62 13.66 -12.32
N LYS A 132 22.62 13.37 -11.01
CA LYS A 132 23.11 14.29 -9.96
C LYS A 132 24.63 14.25 -9.78
N LEU A 133 25.30 13.33 -10.46
CA LEU A 133 26.72 13.11 -10.34
C LEU A 133 27.49 14.39 -10.63
N ASN A 134 28.46 14.75 -9.79
CA ASN A 134 29.42 15.81 -10.08
C ASN A 134 30.53 15.23 -10.96
N LEU A 135 30.59 15.66 -12.22
CA LEU A 135 31.54 15.12 -13.20
C LEU A 135 33.00 15.37 -12.81
N ASN A 136 33.28 16.47 -12.11
CA ASN A 136 34.65 16.77 -11.67
C ASN A 136 35.11 15.79 -10.59
N LEU A 137 34.20 15.36 -9.72
CA LEU A 137 34.49 14.37 -8.67
C LEU A 137 34.41 12.93 -9.19
N ALA A 138 33.71 12.69 -10.31
CA ALA A 138 33.55 11.37 -10.90
C ALA A 138 34.88 10.75 -11.37
N GLU A 139 35.79 11.57 -11.90
CA GLU A 139 37.13 11.13 -12.27
C GLU A 139 37.95 10.70 -11.05
N ILE A 140 37.84 11.47 -9.97
CA ILE A 140 38.49 11.16 -8.68
C ILE A 140 37.91 9.88 -8.07
N ALA A 141 36.60 9.65 -8.22
CA ALA A 141 35.89 8.50 -7.66
C ALA A 141 36.44 7.15 -8.15
N LYS A 142 37.08 7.10 -9.33
CA LYS A 142 37.73 5.90 -9.89
C LYS A 142 38.81 5.32 -8.97
N GLU A 143 39.44 6.15 -8.15
CA GLU A 143 40.58 5.76 -7.29
C GLU A 143 40.18 5.29 -5.88
N TYR A 144 38.90 5.38 -5.52
CA TYR A 144 38.41 5.11 -4.17
C TYR A 144 37.52 3.86 -4.07
N PHE A 145 37.53 3.25 -2.89
CA PHE A 145 36.54 2.25 -2.48
C PHE A 145 35.28 2.96 -1.98
N LEU A 146 34.37 3.27 -2.89
CA LEU A 146 33.19 4.14 -2.62
C LEU A 146 32.12 3.50 -1.72
N ASN A 147 32.30 2.25 -1.31
CA ASN A 147 31.37 1.53 -0.44
C ASN A 147 31.93 1.30 0.97
N ASP A 148 33.10 1.86 1.28
CA ASP A 148 33.69 1.78 2.61
C ASP A 148 32.90 2.64 3.59
N ASP A 149 32.68 2.11 4.80
CA ASP A 149 31.84 2.72 5.83
C ASP A 149 32.59 3.76 6.68
N ASN A 150 33.51 4.51 6.08
CA ASN A 150 34.28 5.54 6.78
C ASN A 150 33.75 6.95 6.48
N ASP A 151 33.86 7.87 7.45
CA ASP A 151 33.30 9.22 7.38
C ASP A 151 33.81 10.02 6.16
N PHE A 152 35.08 9.82 5.79
CA PHE A 152 35.67 10.47 4.63
C PHE A 152 34.99 10.04 3.32
N ILE A 153 34.83 8.73 3.11
CA ILE A 153 34.16 8.17 1.92
C ILE A 153 32.69 8.55 1.91
N GLN A 154 32.00 8.50 3.06
CA GLN A 154 30.60 8.93 3.14
C GLN A 154 30.43 10.40 2.75
N LYS A 155 31.31 11.30 3.23
CA LYS A 155 31.32 12.71 2.86
C LYS A 155 31.63 12.90 1.37
N PHE A 156 32.64 12.19 0.86
CA PHE A 156 32.98 12.23 -0.57
C PHE A 156 31.82 11.78 -1.46
N VAL A 157 31.16 10.67 -1.13
CA VAL A 157 29.97 10.18 -1.85
C VAL A 157 28.82 11.19 -1.76
N SER A 158 28.66 11.86 -0.62
CA SER A 158 27.67 12.93 -0.46
C SER A 158 27.90 14.09 -1.43
N GLU A 159 29.14 14.56 -1.52
CA GLU A 159 29.56 15.61 -2.45
C GLU A 159 29.46 15.14 -3.92
N LEU A 160 29.86 13.90 -4.20
CA LEU A 160 29.82 13.27 -5.53
C LEU A 160 28.40 13.26 -6.13
N PHE A 161 27.37 13.08 -5.30
CA PHE A 161 25.96 13.10 -5.74
C PHE A 161 25.20 14.37 -5.36
N ASN A 162 25.92 15.40 -4.90
CA ASN A 162 25.35 16.69 -4.47
C ASN A 162 24.20 16.54 -3.46
N TYR A 163 24.35 15.66 -2.48
CA TYR A 163 23.37 15.51 -1.39
C TYR A 163 23.51 16.68 -0.40
N LYS A 164 22.72 17.75 -0.58
CA LYS A 164 22.56 18.76 0.47
C LYS A 164 21.61 18.23 1.56
N GLU A 165 21.97 18.42 2.83
CA GLU A 165 21.21 17.97 4.00
C GLU A 165 19.72 18.38 3.91
N ASN A 166 18.84 17.47 4.35
CA ASN A 166 17.40 17.66 4.57
C ASN A 166 16.44 17.75 3.37
N PHE A 167 16.70 17.02 2.28
CA PHE A 167 15.58 16.52 1.48
C PHE A 167 15.76 15.02 1.20
N PRO A 168 14.91 14.13 1.77
CA PRO A 168 14.82 12.80 1.19
C PRO A 168 14.53 12.99 -0.29
N LEU A 169 15.25 12.27 -1.16
CA LEU A 169 15.07 12.30 -2.62
C LEU A 169 13.63 11.90 -2.97
N ARG A 170 12.70 12.85 -2.84
CA ARG A 170 11.56 12.97 -3.72
C ARG A 170 12.15 13.56 -4.99
N VAL A 171 12.77 12.70 -5.79
CA VAL A 171 12.62 12.84 -7.23
C VAL A 171 11.15 13.19 -7.42
N ASN A 172 10.87 14.34 -8.02
CA ASN A 172 9.50 14.64 -8.41
C ASN A 172 9.10 13.50 -9.37
N PHE A 173 8.48 12.45 -8.83
CA PHE A 173 7.67 11.49 -9.59
C PHE A 173 6.67 12.25 -10.46
N ILE A 174 6.37 13.50 -10.09
CA ILE A 174 5.60 14.49 -10.83
C ILE A 174 6.24 14.87 -12.19
N ALA A 175 7.57 14.93 -12.33
CA ALA A 175 8.24 15.31 -13.58
C ALA A 175 8.37 14.14 -14.57
N ILE A 176 8.68 12.94 -14.07
CA ILE A 176 8.68 11.69 -14.85
C ILE A 176 7.26 11.15 -14.80
N ASN A 177 6.35 11.68 -15.64
CA ASN A 177 4.92 11.34 -15.71
C ASN A 177 4.58 10.08 -14.91
N ASN A 178 4.14 10.28 -13.66
CA ASN A 178 4.06 9.25 -12.62
C ASN A 178 3.19 8.04 -13.00
N SER A 179 2.45 8.10 -14.10
CA SER A 179 1.54 7.09 -14.61
C SER A 179 2.21 5.79 -15.08
N LEU A 180 3.52 5.58 -14.89
CA LEU A 180 4.18 4.30 -15.21
C LEU A 180 3.56 3.11 -14.47
N TRP A 181 3.01 3.33 -13.26
CA TRP A 181 2.23 2.30 -12.55
C TRP A 181 0.87 2.04 -13.21
N GLN A 182 0.32 3.01 -13.96
CA GLN A 182 -0.91 2.88 -14.76
C GLN A 182 -0.68 2.17 -16.10
N GLU A 183 0.58 2.06 -16.54
CA GLU A 183 0.88 1.41 -17.81
C GLU A 183 0.49 -0.08 -17.81
N SER A 184 0.14 -0.59 -18.98
CA SER A 184 -0.12 -2.02 -19.15
C SER A 184 1.17 -2.83 -18.92
N ILE A 185 1.06 -3.93 -18.17
CA ILE A 185 2.18 -4.88 -18.01
C ILE A 185 2.58 -5.40 -19.39
N PRO A 186 3.86 -5.33 -19.78
CA PRO A 186 4.35 -5.98 -20.99
C PRO A 186 3.99 -7.47 -21.01
N LYS A 187 3.65 -8.00 -22.20
CA LYS A 187 3.31 -9.43 -22.36
C LYS A 187 4.42 -10.36 -21.87
N LYS A 188 5.68 -9.93 -21.97
CA LYS A 188 6.87 -10.63 -21.48
C LYS A 188 7.72 -9.67 -20.65
N LEU A 189 8.12 -10.11 -19.45
CA LEU A 189 9.04 -9.38 -18.56
C LEU A 189 10.49 -9.93 -18.64
N GLY A 190 10.79 -10.73 -19.66
CA GLY A 190 12.09 -11.39 -19.82
C GLY A 190 12.36 -12.37 -18.68
N PHE A 191 13.56 -12.31 -18.11
CA PHE A 191 14.02 -13.17 -17.04
C PHE A 191 13.22 -12.99 -15.74
N LEU A 192 12.56 -11.84 -15.53
CA LEU A 192 11.64 -11.65 -14.42
C LEU A 192 10.45 -12.62 -14.48
N ASP A 193 10.00 -13.04 -15.68
CA ASP A 193 8.96 -14.08 -15.80
C ASP A 193 9.48 -15.46 -15.33
N ILE A 194 10.78 -15.75 -15.47
CA ILE A 194 11.40 -16.98 -14.97
C ILE A 194 11.43 -16.96 -13.44
N LEU A 195 11.88 -15.86 -12.84
CA LEU A 195 11.88 -15.68 -11.38
C LEU A 195 10.46 -15.75 -10.80
N TYR A 196 9.50 -15.12 -11.48
CA TYR A 196 8.09 -15.20 -11.16
C TYR A 196 7.59 -16.64 -11.13
N ARG A 197 7.79 -17.41 -12.21
CA ARG A 197 7.33 -18.81 -12.29
C ARG A 197 7.95 -19.68 -11.21
N ARG A 198 9.28 -19.58 -11.02
CA ARG A 198 9.99 -20.30 -9.95
C ARG A 198 9.40 -19.99 -8.59
N LYS A 199 9.05 -18.73 -8.33
CA LYS A 199 8.46 -18.34 -7.04
C LYS A 199 7.03 -18.88 -6.87
N ILE A 200 6.22 -18.87 -7.93
CA ILE A 200 4.90 -19.48 -7.92
C ILE A 200 5.00 -20.98 -7.62
N ASP A 201 5.96 -21.69 -8.22
CA ASP A 201 6.15 -23.12 -7.98
C ASP A 201 6.65 -23.40 -6.55
N GLN A 202 7.58 -22.60 -6.02
CA GLN A 202 7.99 -22.68 -4.61
C GLN A 202 6.81 -22.48 -3.65
N LEU A 203 5.93 -21.53 -3.95
CA LEU A 203 4.77 -21.25 -3.13
C LEU A 203 3.77 -22.40 -3.13
N LYS A 204 3.69 -23.24 -4.17
CA LYS A 204 2.84 -24.44 -4.15
C LYS A 204 3.22 -25.41 -3.03
N GLY A 205 4.51 -25.50 -2.68
CA GLY A 205 5.02 -26.46 -1.71
C GLY A 205 5.11 -25.97 -0.25
N THR A 206 4.84 -24.69 0.05
CA THR A 206 5.26 -24.06 1.33
C THR A 206 4.17 -23.31 2.09
N ILE A 207 2.88 -23.54 1.80
CA ILE A 207 1.80 -22.68 2.31
C ILE A 207 1.39 -23.03 3.75
N ASN A 208 2.09 -22.47 4.74
CA ASN A 208 1.78 -22.67 6.17
C ASN A 208 0.82 -21.63 6.77
N THR A 209 0.56 -20.48 6.12
CA THR A 209 -0.32 -19.42 6.68
C THR A 209 -1.54 -19.11 5.80
N GLN A 210 -2.70 -18.91 6.44
CA GLN A 210 -4.00 -18.77 5.76
C GLN A 210 -4.11 -17.51 4.89
N SER A 211 -3.46 -16.40 5.28
CA SER A 211 -3.51 -15.14 4.52
C SER A 211 -2.68 -15.19 3.22
N ILE A 212 -1.48 -15.77 3.28
CA ILE A 212 -0.62 -15.98 2.11
C ILE A 212 -1.26 -17.00 1.16
N LYS A 213 -1.93 -18.02 1.72
CA LYS A 213 -2.69 -19.02 0.97
C LYS A 213 -3.73 -18.40 0.04
N ILE A 214 -4.58 -17.50 0.55
CA ILE A 214 -5.64 -16.85 -0.24
C ILE A 214 -5.05 -16.02 -1.38
N LYS A 215 -4.03 -15.21 -1.09
CA LYS A 215 -3.32 -14.41 -2.10
C LYS A 215 -2.70 -15.26 -3.19
N PHE A 216 -2.04 -16.34 -2.80
CA PHE A 216 -1.42 -17.26 -3.73
C PHE A 216 -2.48 -17.92 -4.65
N PHE A 217 -3.59 -18.41 -4.11
CA PHE A 217 -4.66 -18.97 -4.95
C PHE A 217 -5.30 -17.94 -5.88
N ASN A 218 -5.46 -16.70 -5.43
CA ASN A 218 -5.90 -15.61 -6.29
C ASN A 218 -4.92 -15.36 -7.43
N GLU A 219 -3.61 -15.37 -7.14
CA GLU A 219 -2.58 -15.27 -8.17
C GLU A 219 -2.68 -16.42 -9.18
N LEU A 220 -2.81 -17.68 -8.74
CA LEU A 220 -3.01 -18.82 -9.63
C LEU A 220 -4.23 -18.68 -10.54
N ARG A 221 -5.35 -18.15 -10.03
CA ARG A 221 -6.54 -17.90 -10.84
C ARG A 221 -6.29 -16.82 -11.91
N LYS A 222 -5.56 -15.75 -11.56
CA LYS A 222 -5.15 -14.71 -12.52
C LYS A 222 -4.27 -15.27 -13.63
N ILE A 223 -3.33 -16.18 -13.29
CA ILE A 223 -2.49 -16.87 -14.27
C ILE A 223 -3.36 -17.64 -15.28
N LYS A 224 -4.37 -18.38 -14.81
CA LYS A 224 -5.28 -19.16 -15.67
C LYS A 224 -6.14 -18.26 -16.56
N LEU A 225 -6.44 -17.04 -16.13
CA LEU A 225 -7.30 -16.10 -16.86
C LEU A 225 -6.49 -15.27 -17.87
N ASN A 226 -6.56 -15.69 -19.14
CA ASN A 226 -6.16 -14.91 -20.31
C ASN A 226 -4.79 -14.21 -20.16
N ASN A 227 -3.76 -14.95 -19.72
CA ASN A 227 -2.38 -14.46 -19.58
C ASN A 227 -2.24 -13.13 -18.84
N TYR A 228 -2.79 -13.02 -17.62
CA TYR A 228 -2.63 -11.84 -16.73
C TYR A 228 -3.36 -10.57 -17.16
N LYS A 229 -4.25 -10.62 -18.15
CA LYS A 229 -5.09 -9.45 -18.48
C LYS A 229 -5.89 -8.96 -17.26
N TYR A 230 -6.31 -9.89 -16.41
CA TYR A 230 -7.07 -9.60 -15.21
C TYR A 230 -6.17 -9.67 -13.98
N GLU A 231 -5.76 -8.50 -13.51
CA GLU A 231 -4.75 -8.35 -12.45
C GLU A 231 -5.36 -8.28 -11.06
N TYR A 232 -6.66 -8.01 -10.98
CA TYR A 232 -7.38 -7.84 -9.73
C TYR A 232 -8.58 -8.78 -9.70
N ASN A 233 -8.90 -9.27 -8.52
CA ASN A 233 -10.21 -9.85 -8.27
C ASN A 233 -11.07 -8.91 -7.42
N PHE A 234 -12.34 -9.23 -7.35
CA PHE A 234 -13.32 -8.42 -6.66
C PHE A 234 -13.10 -8.37 -5.14
N SER A 235 -12.62 -9.45 -4.52
CA SER A 235 -12.24 -9.45 -3.10
C SER A 235 -11.09 -8.50 -2.81
N GLU A 236 -10.17 -8.32 -3.75
CA GLU A 236 -9.06 -7.36 -3.65
C GLU A 236 -9.55 -5.91 -3.76
N LEU A 237 -10.58 -5.63 -4.56
CA LEU A 237 -11.25 -4.33 -4.59
C LEU A 237 -11.98 -4.03 -3.26
N ILE A 238 -12.63 -5.02 -2.66
CA ILE A 238 -13.20 -4.88 -1.31
C ILE A 238 -12.11 -4.60 -0.28
N ASN A 239 -11.01 -5.37 -0.32
CA ASN A 239 -9.87 -5.17 0.57
C ASN A 239 -9.26 -3.78 0.43
N TYR A 240 -9.19 -3.23 -0.80
CA TYR A 240 -8.77 -1.85 -1.03
C TYR A 240 -9.69 -0.85 -0.29
N CYS A 241 -11.00 -1.09 -0.30
CA CYS A 241 -11.96 -0.23 0.38
C CYS A 241 -11.83 -0.28 1.91
N ILE A 242 -11.60 -1.49 2.46
CA ILE A 242 -11.51 -1.74 3.91
C ILE A 242 -10.19 -1.26 4.50
N HIS A 243 -9.07 -1.51 3.81
CA HIS A 243 -7.73 -1.18 4.29
C HIS A 243 -7.25 0.19 3.80
N ASN A 244 -8.19 1.05 3.42
CA ASN A 244 -7.87 2.44 3.11
C ASN A 244 -7.67 3.22 4.41
N LYS A 245 -6.68 4.11 4.47
CA LYS A 245 -6.44 4.97 5.66
C LYS A 245 -7.69 5.68 6.14
N HIS A 246 -8.56 6.17 5.25
CA HIS A 246 -9.81 6.80 5.65
C HIS A 246 -10.75 5.84 6.36
N PHE A 247 -10.84 4.59 5.89
CA PHE A 247 -11.65 3.55 6.51
C PHE A 247 -11.07 3.16 7.87
N GLU A 248 -9.75 2.93 7.95
CA GLU A 248 -9.08 2.56 9.20
C GLU A 248 -9.15 3.68 10.25
N MET A 249 -9.03 4.94 9.83
CA MET A 249 -9.16 6.10 10.72
C MET A 249 -10.53 6.20 11.38
N LEU A 250 -11.62 5.80 10.70
CA LEU A 250 -12.97 5.82 11.29
C LEU A 250 -13.09 4.91 12.52
N PHE A 251 -12.22 3.92 12.66
CA PHE A 251 -12.30 2.90 13.71
C PHE A 251 -11.01 2.74 14.52
N ARG A 252 -10.05 3.67 14.38
CA ARG A 252 -8.72 3.59 15.01
C ARG A 252 -8.76 3.40 16.53
N TYR A 253 -9.83 3.85 17.18
CA TYR A 253 -9.97 3.83 18.64
C TYR A 253 -10.89 2.73 19.17
N ASN A 254 -11.40 1.84 18.30
CA ASN A 254 -12.27 0.74 18.74
C ASN A 254 -11.95 -0.53 17.93
N GLU A 255 -10.87 -1.23 18.31
CA GLU A 255 -10.31 -2.35 17.55
C GLU A 255 -11.25 -3.57 17.50
N ASN A 256 -11.95 -3.86 18.60
CA ASN A 256 -12.95 -4.93 18.64
C ASN A 256 -14.15 -4.61 17.73
N PHE A 257 -14.65 -3.38 17.77
CA PHE A 257 -15.70 -2.93 16.86
C PHE A 257 -15.23 -2.88 15.41
N TYR A 258 -13.98 -2.45 15.17
CA TYR A 258 -13.35 -2.45 13.86
C TYR A 258 -13.37 -3.84 13.24
N ASP A 259 -12.99 -4.87 14.00
CA ASP A 259 -12.94 -6.24 13.50
C ASP A 259 -14.31 -6.82 13.19
N LYS A 260 -15.31 -6.55 14.04
CA LYS A 260 -16.72 -6.91 13.78
C LYS A 260 -17.25 -6.19 12.53
N MET A 261 -17.10 -4.87 12.48
CA MET A 261 -17.53 -4.03 11.37
C MET A 261 -16.84 -4.39 10.07
N ARG A 262 -15.54 -4.71 10.10
CA ARG A 262 -14.78 -5.16 8.93
C ARG A 262 -15.39 -6.43 8.33
N ARG A 263 -15.73 -7.42 9.16
CA ARG A 263 -16.35 -8.68 8.70
C ARG A 263 -17.72 -8.43 8.11
N GLU A 264 -18.58 -7.68 8.81
CA GLU A 264 -19.90 -7.31 8.30
C GLU A 264 -19.80 -6.52 6.99
N PHE A 265 -18.87 -5.57 6.94
CA PHE A 265 -18.65 -4.72 5.81
C PHE A 265 -18.16 -5.51 4.61
N TYR A 266 -17.27 -6.49 4.78
CA TYR A 266 -16.82 -7.35 3.69
C TYR A 266 -18.00 -8.00 2.95
N TYR A 267 -18.99 -8.51 3.68
CA TYR A 267 -20.20 -9.10 3.09
C TYR A 267 -21.13 -8.07 2.45
N LYS A 268 -21.32 -6.91 3.10
CA LYS A 268 -22.17 -5.81 2.60
C LYS A 268 -21.56 -5.14 1.36
N ALA A 269 -20.26 -4.87 1.38
CA ALA A 269 -19.48 -4.23 0.31
C ALA A 269 -19.61 -4.96 -1.01
N LYS A 270 -19.60 -6.30 -0.97
CA LYS A 270 -19.80 -7.09 -2.19
C LYS A 270 -21.11 -6.76 -2.89
N ARG A 271 -22.22 -6.73 -2.13
CA ARG A 271 -23.54 -6.42 -2.68
C ARG A 271 -23.61 -4.97 -3.17
N LEU A 272 -23.03 -4.03 -2.41
CA LEU A 272 -23.00 -2.61 -2.77
C LEU A 272 -22.25 -2.36 -4.08
N ILE A 273 -21.03 -2.89 -4.19
CA ILE A 273 -20.19 -2.69 -5.37
C ILE A 273 -20.80 -3.40 -6.59
N LEU A 274 -21.41 -4.58 -6.45
CA LEU A 274 -22.10 -5.24 -7.57
C LEU A 274 -23.33 -4.45 -8.04
N LYS A 275 -24.11 -3.85 -7.11
CA LYS A 275 -25.21 -2.94 -7.49
C LYS A 275 -24.70 -1.72 -8.23
N PHE A 276 -23.62 -1.11 -7.73
CA PHE A 276 -22.93 0.00 -8.40
C PHE A 276 -22.49 -0.41 -9.82
N PHE A 277 -21.84 -1.56 -9.98
CA PHE A 277 -21.42 -2.03 -11.30
C PHE A 277 -22.58 -2.27 -12.26
N LYS A 278 -23.72 -2.78 -11.78
CA LYS A 278 -24.93 -2.92 -12.59
C LYS A 278 -25.47 -1.56 -13.02
N GLN A 279 -25.59 -0.62 -12.08
CA GLN A 279 -26.10 0.74 -12.33
C GLN A 279 -25.29 1.46 -13.41
N TYR A 280 -23.96 1.35 -13.36
CA TYR A 280 -23.05 2.03 -14.28
C TYR A 280 -22.60 1.14 -15.46
N LYS A 281 -23.29 0.01 -15.72
CA LYS A 281 -22.99 -0.93 -16.82
C LYS A 281 -21.54 -1.45 -16.85
N ILE A 282 -20.85 -1.46 -15.71
CA ILE A 282 -19.47 -1.98 -15.55
C ILE A 282 -19.47 -3.50 -15.54
N SER A 283 -20.61 -4.15 -15.26
CA SER A 283 -20.72 -5.61 -15.22
C SER A 283 -20.15 -6.33 -16.46
N ASN A 284 -20.20 -5.69 -17.63
CA ASN A 284 -19.69 -6.23 -18.89
C ASN A 284 -18.15 -6.21 -18.99
N GLU A 285 -17.46 -5.45 -18.13
CA GLU A 285 -16.00 -5.37 -18.09
C GLU A 285 -15.36 -6.39 -17.14
N ILE A 286 -16.19 -7.12 -16.39
CA ILE A 286 -15.75 -8.07 -15.38
C ILE A 286 -15.69 -9.46 -16.00
N LYS A 287 -14.65 -10.22 -15.66
CA LYS A 287 -14.56 -11.63 -16.04
C LYS A 287 -15.00 -12.53 -14.89
N GLU A 288 -15.97 -13.39 -15.17
CA GLU A 288 -16.36 -14.46 -14.26
C GLU A 288 -15.45 -15.69 -14.41
N TYR A 289 -15.13 -16.31 -13.28
CA TYR A 289 -14.42 -17.58 -13.18
C TYR A 289 -15.05 -18.43 -12.10
N LYS A 290 -15.47 -19.65 -12.43
CA LYS A 290 -15.94 -20.64 -11.47
C LYS A 290 -14.77 -21.53 -11.05
N ASP A 291 -14.54 -21.67 -9.75
CA ASP A 291 -13.54 -22.61 -9.25
C ASP A 291 -14.08 -24.05 -9.16
N SER A 292 -13.22 -24.98 -8.75
CA SER A 292 -13.58 -26.40 -8.61
C SER A 292 -14.65 -26.68 -7.55
N ALA A 293 -14.91 -25.73 -6.65
CA ALA A 293 -15.99 -25.78 -5.67
C ALA A 293 -17.26 -25.04 -6.17
N ASN A 294 -17.35 -24.77 -7.47
CA ASN A 294 -18.45 -24.04 -8.12
C ASN A 294 -18.68 -22.62 -7.56
N ARG A 295 -17.66 -22.01 -6.95
CA ARG A 295 -17.76 -20.63 -6.45
C ARG A 295 -17.42 -19.66 -7.57
N THR A 296 -18.27 -18.66 -7.78
CA THR A 296 -18.04 -17.60 -8.76
C THR A 296 -17.11 -16.52 -8.19
N HIS A 297 -16.04 -16.27 -8.94
CA HIS A 297 -15.06 -15.21 -8.70
C HIS A 297 -15.13 -14.20 -9.84
N TYR A 298 -15.01 -12.92 -9.49
CA TYR A 298 -15.07 -11.80 -10.42
C TYR A 298 -13.69 -11.15 -10.54
N PHE A 299 -13.28 -10.88 -11.77
CA PHE A 299 -11.94 -10.39 -12.10
C PHE A 299 -12.01 -9.11 -12.93
N LEU A 300 -11.10 -8.19 -12.63
CA LEU A 300 -11.02 -6.83 -13.16
C LEU A 300 -9.68 -6.63 -13.86
N THR A 301 -9.69 -5.89 -14.95
CA THR A 301 -8.44 -5.35 -15.52
C THR A 301 -7.88 -4.25 -14.62
N HIS A 302 -6.60 -3.92 -14.76
CA HIS A 302 -6.01 -2.79 -14.05
C HIS A 302 -6.75 -1.48 -14.33
N GLN A 303 -7.06 -1.20 -15.60
CA GLN A 303 -7.80 0.00 -16.01
C GLN A 303 -9.17 0.08 -15.34
N THR A 304 -9.94 -1.01 -15.33
CA THR A 304 -11.25 -1.04 -14.66
C THR A 304 -11.08 -0.84 -13.16
N PHE A 305 -10.12 -1.51 -12.51
CA PHE A 305 -9.84 -1.37 -11.08
C PHE A 305 -9.52 0.09 -10.71
N GLU A 306 -8.59 0.71 -11.42
CA GLU A 306 -8.16 2.10 -11.17
C GLU A 306 -9.30 3.11 -11.34
N ARG A 307 -10.11 2.93 -12.39
CA ARG A 307 -11.27 3.79 -12.65
C ARG A 307 -12.32 3.71 -11.53
N VAL A 308 -12.57 2.52 -10.98
CA VAL A 308 -13.70 2.31 -10.07
C VAL A 308 -13.32 2.33 -8.58
N LYS A 309 -12.05 2.13 -8.23
CA LYS A 309 -11.64 1.94 -6.82
C LYS A 309 -12.03 3.10 -5.91
N SER A 310 -11.86 4.34 -6.36
CA SER A 310 -12.20 5.54 -5.58
C SER A 310 -13.71 5.69 -5.41
N ALA A 311 -14.49 5.50 -6.48
CA ALA A 311 -15.96 5.55 -6.42
C ALA A 311 -16.53 4.44 -5.51
N CYS A 312 -15.97 3.23 -5.61
CA CYS A 312 -16.32 2.11 -4.73
C CYS A 312 -15.98 2.44 -3.28
N LEU A 313 -14.80 3.00 -3.00
CA LEU A 313 -14.40 3.43 -1.66
C LEU A 313 -15.37 4.48 -1.10
N GLN A 314 -15.76 5.49 -1.89
CA GLN A 314 -16.68 6.53 -1.44
C GLN A 314 -18.08 5.99 -1.17
N THR A 315 -18.58 5.09 -2.02
CA THR A 315 -19.86 4.40 -1.81
C THR A 315 -19.82 3.57 -0.53
N CYS A 316 -18.70 2.88 -0.30
CA CYS A 316 -18.42 2.11 0.89
C CYS A 316 -18.43 2.98 2.16
N ILE A 317 -17.66 4.07 2.17
CA ILE A 317 -17.57 5.02 3.30
C ILE A 317 -18.92 5.68 3.57
N SER A 318 -19.62 6.15 2.52
CA SER A 318 -20.93 6.78 2.66
C SER A 318 -21.93 5.84 3.34
N LYS A 319 -21.96 4.56 2.93
CA LYS A 319 -22.86 3.59 3.56
C LYS A 319 -22.53 3.34 5.03
N LEU A 320 -21.25 3.33 5.40
CA LEU A 320 -20.82 3.20 6.78
C LEU A 320 -21.16 4.43 7.63
N LYS A 321 -20.88 5.63 7.12
CA LYS A 321 -21.26 6.87 7.80
C LYS A 321 -22.76 6.91 8.07
N ASN A 322 -23.57 6.55 7.07
CA ASN A 322 -25.01 6.48 7.23
C ASN A 322 -25.45 5.43 8.26
N GLN A 323 -24.73 4.31 8.38
CA GLN A 323 -25.00 3.32 9.43
C GLN A 323 -24.61 3.86 10.81
N MET A 324 -23.41 4.43 10.95
CA MET A 324 -22.96 5.03 12.21
C MET A 324 -23.87 6.15 12.69
N LEU A 325 -24.39 6.98 11.78
CA LEU A 325 -25.36 8.01 12.12
C LEU A 325 -26.68 7.42 12.63
N LYS A 326 -27.14 6.30 12.04
CA LYS A 326 -28.33 5.59 12.54
C LYS A 326 -28.09 4.96 13.90
N ASP A 327 -26.94 4.31 14.08
CA ASP A 327 -26.57 3.70 15.36
C ASP A 327 -26.42 4.77 16.45
N TYR A 328 -25.87 5.94 16.09
CA TYR A 328 -25.81 7.11 16.96
C TYR A 328 -27.21 7.66 17.28
N GLN A 329 -28.12 7.74 16.33
CA GLN A 329 -29.51 8.17 16.59
C GLN A 329 -30.21 7.23 17.57
N ILE A 330 -30.02 5.92 17.44
CA ILE A 330 -30.54 4.93 18.39
C ILE A 330 -29.94 5.16 19.78
N PHE A 331 -28.62 5.30 19.86
CA PHE A 331 -27.89 5.57 21.09
C PHE A 331 -28.35 6.86 21.78
N GLN A 332 -28.47 7.95 21.01
CA GLN A 332 -28.92 9.25 21.48
C GLN A 332 -30.35 9.19 22.00
N ASN A 333 -31.23 8.47 21.31
CA ASN A 333 -32.62 8.31 21.73
C ASN A 333 -32.71 7.47 23.02
N PHE A 334 -31.90 6.42 23.15
CA PHE A 334 -31.88 5.60 24.36
C PHE A 334 -31.36 6.40 25.57
N TYR A 335 -30.33 7.21 25.37
CA TYR A 335 -29.73 8.06 26.41
C TYR A 335 -30.18 9.52 26.31
N SER A 336 -31.42 9.79 25.93
CA SER A 336 -31.91 11.17 25.71
C SER A 336 -32.18 11.94 27.01
N GLN A 337 -32.22 11.24 28.15
CA GLN A 337 -32.56 11.78 29.45
C GLN A 337 -31.41 11.62 30.44
N CYS A 338 -31.13 12.69 31.21
CA CYS A 338 -30.14 12.63 32.27
C CYS A 338 -30.60 11.65 33.36
N PRO A 339 -29.80 10.63 33.73
CA PRO A 339 -30.21 9.66 34.75
C PRO A 339 -30.19 10.25 36.16
N ILE A 340 -29.62 11.46 36.35
CA ILE A 340 -29.52 12.12 37.66
C ILE A 340 -30.62 13.17 37.84
N CYS A 341 -30.67 14.18 36.97
CA CYS A 341 -31.62 15.29 37.10
C CYS A 341 -32.88 15.14 36.24
N GLN A 342 -33.01 14.03 35.50
CA GLN A 342 -34.14 13.72 34.61
C GLN A 342 -34.42 14.76 33.50
N GLN A 343 -33.50 15.70 33.29
CA GLN A 343 -33.61 16.66 32.19
C GLN A 343 -33.64 15.90 30.86
N LYS A 344 -34.72 16.09 30.11
CA LYS A 344 -34.91 15.54 28.75
C LYS A 344 -34.10 16.35 27.75
N ASN A 345 -33.81 15.73 26.60
CA ASN A 345 -33.00 16.30 25.53
C ASN A 345 -31.61 16.72 26.02
N LEU A 346 -30.90 15.76 26.65
CA LEU A 346 -29.46 15.89 26.90
C LEU A 346 -28.78 16.53 25.68
N ASN A 347 -28.05 17.62 25.94
CA ASN A 347 -27.40 18.41 24.90
C ASN A 347 -26.70 17.48 23.91
N GLN A 348 -27.05 17.59 22.63
CA GLN A 348 -26.52 16.78 21.52
C GLN A 348 -24.99 16.61 21.64
N THR A 349 -24.33 17.68 22.06
CA THR A 349 -22.90 17.78 22.34
C THR A 349 -22.37 16.71 23.31
N ASN A 350 -23.09 16.35 24.38
CA ASN A 350 -22.62 15.35 25.35
C ASN A 350 -22.79 13.92 24.83
N CYS A 351 -23.92 13.58 24.23
CA CYS A 351 -24.06 12.27 23.58
C CYS A 351 -23.01 12.07 22.49
N GLU A 352 -22.71 13.12 21.69
CA GLU A 352 -21.62 13.11 20.72
C GLU A 352 -20.25 12.94 21.36
N LYS A 353 -19.96 13.64 22.48
CA LYS A 353 -18.72 13.48 23.25
C LYS A 353 -18.55 12.02 23.67
N PHE A 354 -19.54 11.38 24.29
CA PHE A 354 -19.43 9.98 24.73
C PHE A 354 -19.34 9.00 23.55
N TYR A 355 -20.08 9.25 22.47
CA TYR A 355 -20.17 8.30 21.36
C TYR A 355 -19.00 8.38 20.37
N PHE A 356 -18.47 9.58 20.08
CA PHE A 356 -17.45 9.79 19.04
C PHE A 356 -16.05 10.10 19.60
N ASN A 357 -15.90 10.54 20.85
CA ASN A 357 -14.59 10.90 21.40
C ASN A 357 -13.88 9.69 22.01
N SER A 358 -12.66 9.43 21.53
CA SER A 358 -11.77 8.38 22.03
C SER A 358 -11.47 8.44 23.54
N LYS A 359 -11.55 9.61 24.17
CA LYS A 359 -11.35 9.75 25.63
C LYS A 359 -12.39 9.02 26.48
N PHE A 360 -13.58 8.79 25.93
CA PHE A 360 -14.70 8.15 26.64
C PHE A 360 -14.97 6.72 26.17
N THR A 361 -14.02 6.08 25.47
CA THR A 361 -14.20 4.73 24.91
C THR A 361 -14.66 3.71 25.96
N PHE A 362 -14.07 3.74 27.16
CA PHE A 362 -14.47 2.86 28.26
C PHE A 362 -15.96 3.02 28.62
N PHE A 363 -16.42 4.26 28.82
CA PHE A 363 -17.83 4.53 29.12
C PHE A 363 -18.75 4.18 27.95
N LYS A 364 -18.31 4.45 26.71
CA LYS A 364 -19.07 4.11 25.51
C LYS A 364 -19.35 2.61 25.43
N ASP A 365 -18.34 1.77 25.67
CA ASP A 365 -18.49 0.32 25.55
C ASP A 365 -19.49 -0.22 26.61
N ILE A 366 -19.42 0.29 27.84
CA ILE A 366 -20.39 -0.05 28.92
C ILE A 366 -21.81 0.41 28.57
N LEU A 367 -21.97 1.64 28.07
CA LEU A 367 -23.27 2.17 27.64
C LEU A 367 -23.84 1.30 26.50
N LEU A 368 -23.03 0.94 25.50
CA LEU A 368 -23.49 0.07 24.43
C LEU A 368 -23.88 -1.34 24.91
N GLU A 369 -23.14 -1.92 25.84
CA GLU A 369 -23.47 -3.21 26.45
C GLU A 369 -24.85 -3.15 27.12
N LYS A 370 -25.06 -2.18 28.01
CA LYS A 370 -26.31 -2.05 28.77
C LYS A 370 -27.51 -1.67 27.91
N MET A 371 -27.31 -0.86 26.88
CA MET A 371 -28.34 -0.57 25.87
C MET A 371 -28.84 -1.83 25.16
N ASN A 372 -28.00 -2.86 24.99
CA ASN A 372 -28.42 -4.12 24.36
C ASN A 372 -29.13 -5.07 25.34
N GLU A 373 -28.97 -4.87 26.66
CA GLU A 373 -29.57 -5.68 27.71
C GLU A 373 -30.98 -5.19 28.13
N ALA A 374 -31.27 -3.91 27.89
CA ALA A 374 -32.50 -3.24 28.32
C ALA A 374 -33.31 -2.66 27.15
N LYS A 375 -34.63 -2.53 27.32
CA LYS A 375 -35.50 -1.91 26.31
C LYS A 375 -35.57 -0.40 26.46
N HIS A 376 -35.52 0.07 27.70
CA HIS A 376 -35.58 1.48 28.07
C HIS A 376 -34.49 1.82 29.08
N LEU A 377 -34.08 3.10 29.14
CA LEU A 377 -33.10 3.57 30.11
C LEU A 377 -33.57 3.35 31.55
N ASP A 378 -34.88 3.46 31.79
CA ASP A 378 -35.49 3.28 33.11
C ASP A 378 -35.30 1.85 33.63
N ASP A 379 -35.17 0.85 32.75
CA ASP A 379 -34.88 -0.54 33.16
C ASP A 379 -33.50 -0.69 33.83
N LEU A 380 -32.60 0.27 33.59
CA LEU A 380 -31.23 0.29 34.10
C LEU A 380 -31.05 1.17 35.34
N ASN A 381 -32.10 1.90 35.74
CA ASN A 381 -32.08 2.87 36.83
C ASN A 381 -33.07 2.44 37.93
N ASN A 382 -32.80 2.83 39.17
CA ASN A 382 -33.76 2.69 40.26
C ASN A 382 -33.55 3.78 41.30
N ASP A 383 -34.34 3.78 42.37
CA ASP A 383 -34.28 4.82 43.41
C ASP A 383 -32.92 4.94 44.11
N ASN A 384 -32.09 3.90 44.06
CA ASN A 384 -30.78 3.86 44.74
C ASN A 384 -29.59 4.12 43.79
N TYR A 385 -29.74 3.81 42.50
CA TYR A 385 -28.65 3.79 41.52
C TYR A 385 -29.03 4.48 40.22
N TYR A 386 -28.08 5.22 39.67
CA TYR A 386 -28.18 5.79 38.33
C TYR A 386 -27.24 5.09 37.35
N PHE A 387 -27.69 5.02 36.10
CA PHE A 387 -26.94 4.53 34.94
C PHE A 387 -27.38 5.29 33.69
N GLY A 388 -26.45 5.90 32.95
CA GLY A 388 -26.73 6.60 31.71
C GLY A 388 -25.74 7.74 31.46
N ILE A 389 -26.05 8.63 30.52
CA ILE A 389 -25.20 9.78 30.21
C ILE A 389 -25.64 10.97 31.07
N PRO A 390 -24.84 11.47 32.03
CA PRO A 390 -25.22 12.64 32.79
C PRO A 390 -25.21 13.91 31.93
N CYS A 391 -26.04 14.89 32.29
CA CYS A 391 -25.93 16.23 31.70
C CYS A 391 -24.59 16.87 32.08
N GLU A 392 -24.20 17.95 31.39
CA GLU A 392 -22.87 18.54 31.58
C GLU A 392 -22.62 19.00 33.01
N GLU A 393 -23.66 19.49 33.69
CA GLU A 393 -23.59 19.89 35.10
C GLU A 393 -23.41 18.69 36.02
N CYS A 394 -24.26 17.66 35.88
CA CYS A 394 -24.12 16.44 36.65
C CYS A 394 -22.77 15.74 36.40
N PHE A 395 -22.29 15.70 35.15
CA PHE A 395 -21.03 15.06 34.80
C PHE A 395 -19.81 15.79 35.38
N LYS A 396 -19.85 17.12 35.54
CA LYS A 396 -18.78 17.87 36.22
C LYS A 396 -18.58 17.39 37.66
N ILE A 397 -19.67 16.99 38.32
CA ILE A 397 -19.70 16.51 39.70
C ILE A 397 -19.29 15.05 39.77
N VAL A 398 -20.01 14.16 39.08
CA VAL A 398 -19.82 12.70 39.27
C VAL A 398 -18.66 12.12 38.49
N ARG A 399 -18.29 12.73 37.35
CA ARG A 399 -17.26 12.25 36.41
C ARG A 399 -17.41 10.78 35.99
N ASN A 400 -18.60 10.21 36.14
CA ASN A 400 -18.92 8.81 35.88
C ASN A 400 -20.31 8.68 35.21
N ILE A 401 -20.60 7.52 34.61
CA ILE A 401 -21.88 7.20 33.95
C ILE A 401 -22.82 6.36 34.81
N HIS A 402 -22.34 5.91 35.97
CA HIS A 402 -23.09 5.08 36.90
C HIS A 402 -22.61 5.30 38.32
N GLY A 403 -23.50 5.10 39.30
CA GLY A 403 -23.18 5.26 40.71
C GLY A 403 -24.41 5.24 41.61
N LYS A 404 -24.19 5.43 42.91
CA LYS A 404 -25.28 5.58 43.89
C LYS A 404 -25.70 7.03 44.03
N PHE A 405 -26.99 7.27 44.23
CA PHE A 405 -27.48 8.61 44.56
C PHE A 405 -26.98 9.10 45.93
N SER A 406 -26.74 8.18 46.88
CA SER A 406 -26.15 8.51 48.19
C SER A 406 -24.80 9.21 48.05
N ASP A 407 -23.96 8.72 47.14
CA ASP A 407 -22.59 9.19 46.98
C ASP A 407 -22.58 10.55 46.27
N LEU A 408 -23.49 10.76 45.32
CA LEU A 408 -23.73 12.06 44.69
C LEU A 408 -24.12 13.11 45.73
N ASN A 409 -25.07 12.78 46.63
CA ASN A 409 -25.53 13.72 47.66
C ASN A 409 -24.40 14.09 48.63
N GLN A 410 -23.54 13.14 48.99
CA GLN A 410 -22.36 13.41 49.80
C GLN A 410 -21.39 14.39 49.10
N ILE A 411 -21.13 14.18 47.80
CA ILE A 411 -20.25 15.07 47.02
C ILE A 411 -20.87 16.47 46.90
N GLN A 412 -22.18 16.58 46.63
CA GLN A 412 -22.87 17.87 46.55
C GLN A 412 -22.81 18.63 47.88
N ASN A 413 -23.08 17.95 48.99
CA ASN A 413 -22.97 18.55 50.32
C ASN A 413 -21.54 19.01 50.63
N PHE A 414 -20.53 18.24 50.21
CA PHE A 414 -19.14 18.64 50.34
C PHE A 414 -18.82 19.92 49.54
N ILE A 415 -19.23 19.99 48.26
CA ILE A 415 -19.02 21.16 47.39
C ILE A 415 -19.81 22.40 47.87
N LEU A 416 -20.92 22.24 48.57
CA LEU A 416 -21.67 23.37 49.13
C LEU A 416 -21.02 23.92 50.41
N ASN A 417 -20.32 23.08 51.16
CA ASN A 417 -19.68 23.44 52.43
C ASN A 417 -18.28 24.05 52.26
N TYR A 418 -17.66 23.92 51.09
CA TYR A 418 -16.29 24.34 50.79
C TYR A 418 -16.23 24.97 49.40
#